data_AF-A0A511YAH7-F1
#
_entry.id   AF-A0A511YAH7-F1
#
_cell.length_a   1.000
_cell.length_b   1.000
_cell.length_c   1.000
_cell.angle_alpha   90.00
_cell.angle_beta   90.00
_cell.angle_gamma   90.00
#
_symmetry.space_group_name_H-M   'P 1'
#
loop_
_entity.id
_entity.type
_entity.pdbx_description
1 polymer ?
#
loop_
_entity_poly.entity_id
_entity_poly.type
_entity_poly.pdbx_seq_one_letter_code
_entity_poly.pdbx_strand_id
1 'polypeptide(L)'
;MKKTLSVLGLVICGLLFSQDIAFSKLYGHGDPVNFYLGSYPVTGSSGLDINWYGGIRLRTSTGVGLQLLENGNIGIGTSTPQAKFDVNFGNEQKGIRFFQPSTTQNPINTLVSSLMFTWYNNHADMGIIRGDTDNIIGLGFRFNGDEKVRFTPNGNVGIGTSSPVSKLDLGTNYSDPSTFPNKITLWSGGSNNYFGFGISTASLDYFSQGQHRFFVGYNGSPGIEVLTLKANGNAALQGKLEAKEVKVTLTPTADFVFEKDYDLPKLEDVEKHIKENKHLPEIASAKVMEQEGVNVGEFQIKLLQKIEELTLYSIEQNKQIKKLQEENQTLKSQSEKINKLEKQLEQILEKQ
;
A
#
# COMPACT_ATOMS: atom_id res chain seq x y z
N MET A 1 -110.47 -40.58 -30.71
CA MET A 1 -109.82 -41.20 -31.90
C MET A 1 -108.44 -41.67 -31.44
N LYS A 2 -108.12 -42.97 -31.31
CA LYS A 2 -107.65 -43.89 -32.38
C LYS A 2 -106.69 -43.15 -33.33
N LYS A 3 -105.45 -43.56 -33.63
CA LYS A 3 -104.79 -44.87 -33.61
C LYS A 3 -103.35 -44.68 -34.15
N THR A 4 -102.36 -45.40 -33.61
CA THR A 4 -101.16 -46.03 -34.28
C THR A 4 -100.13 -45.13 -35.00
N LEU A 5 -98.82 -45.42 -35.06
CA LEU A 5 -98.10 -46.70 -35.18
C LEU A 5 -96.60 -46.52 -34.82
N SER A 6 -96.10 -47.29 -33.85
CA SER A 6 -95.05 -48.33 -33.92
C SER A 6 -93.59 -47.94 -33.65
N VAL A 7 -93.15 -48.38 -32.48
CA VAL A 7 -91.91 -49.12 -32.21
C VAL A 7 -91.29 -49.75 -33.48
N LEU A 8 -90.15 -49.23 -33.95
CA LEU A 8 -89.01 -50.01 -34.41
C LEU A 8 -87.81 -49.08 -34.61
N GLY A 9 -86.86 -49.12 -33.67
CA GLY A 9 -85.65 -48.30 -33.74
C GLY A 9 -84.89 -48.26 -32.42
N LEU A 10 -84.96 -49.35 -31.64
CA LEU A 10 -83.99 -49.57 -30.58
C LEU A 10 -82.71 -50.05 -31.27
N VAL A 11 -81.60 -49.41 -30.92
CA VAL A 11 -80.22 -49.86 -31.16
C VAL A 11 -79.68 -49.62 -32.58
N ILE A 12 -79.28 -48.37 -32.87
CA ILE A 12 -77.89 -48.12 -33.29
C ILE A 12 -77.37 -46.94 -32.49
N CYS A 13 -76.50 -47.30 -31.53
CA CYS A 13 -75.40 -46.54 -30.98
C CYS A 13 -75.62 -45.08 -30.59
N GLY A 14 -75.63 -44.86 -29.27
CA GLY A 14 -75.48 -43.53 -28.70
C GLY A 14 -74.18 -42.87 -29.16
N LEU A 15 -74.33 -41.72 -29.79
CA LEU A 15 -73.30 -40.69 -29.95
C LEU A 15 -73.94 -39.28 -29.88
N LEU A 16 -75.08 -39.18 -29.19
CA LEU A 16 -75.64 -37.93 -28.70
C LEU A 16 -75.65 -37.99 -27.18
N PHE A 17 -74.47 -38.20 -26.61
CA PHE A 17 -74.21 -37.85 -25.23
C PHE A 17 -73.68 -36.42 -25.20
N SER A 18 -74.11 -35.77 -24.12
CA SER A 18 -73.74 -34.44 -23.69
C SER A 18 -72.28 -34.10 -23.97
N GLN A 19 -72.07 -32.82 -24.22
CA GLN A 19 -70.81 -32.20 -23.84
C GLN A 19 -70.55 -32.53 -22.37
N ASP A 20 -69.69 -33.49 -22.12
CA ASP A 20 -69.04 -33.66 -20.83
C ASP A 20 -67.58 -33.99 -21.12
N ILE A 21 -66.82 -32.95 -21.46
CA ILE A 21 -65.40 -32.97 -21.12
C ILE A 21 -65.40 -33.02 -19.60
N ALA A 22 -65.14 -34.19 -19.02
CA ALA A 22 -65.07 -34.37 -17.58
C ALA A 22 -63.94 -33.49 -17.01
N PHE A 23 -64.26 -32.27 -16.60
CA PHE A 23 -63.37 -31.42 -15.82
C PHE A 23 -63.50 -31.85 -14.36
N SER A 24 -62.78 -32.91 -14.00
CA SER A 24 -62.67 -33.31 -12.60
C SER A 24 -61.86 -32.26 -11.83
N LYS A 25 -62.61 -31.38 -11.13
CA LYS A 25 -62.21 -30.46 -10.04
C LYS A 25 -61.56 -29.12 -10.45
N LEU A 26 -62.37 -28.17 -10.91
CA LEU A 26 -62.22 -26.75 -10.56
C LEU A 26 -63.52 -26.30 -9.90
N TYR A 27 -63.48 -25.90 -8.63
CA TYR A 27 -64.62 -25.26 -7.96
C TYR A 27 -64.25 -23.82 -7.62
N GLY A 28 -64.93 -22.86 -8.25
CA GLY A 28 -64.98 -21.47 -7.82
C GLY A 28 -66.15 -21.34 -6.83
N HIS A 29 -65.87 -21.03 -5.58
CA HIS A 29 -66.87 -20.99 -4.50
C HIS A 29 -67.71 -19.70 -4.58
N GLY A 30 -68.41 -19.50 -5.71
CA GLY A 30 -69.22 -18.30 -5.96
C GLY A 30 -68.42 -17.02 -6.27
N ASP A 31 -67.09 -17.10 -6.31
CA ASP A 31 -66.21 -16.01 -6.75
C ASP A 31 -66.11 -16.05 -8.29
N PRO A 32 -66.54 -15.01 -9.01
CA PRO A 32 -66.49 -14.99 -10.48
C PRO A 32 -65.07 -14.83 -11.05
N VAL A 33 -64.05 -14.64 -10.21
CA VAL A 33 -62.68 -14.32 -10.62
C VAL A 33 -61.66 -15.39 -10.22
N ASN A 34 -61.87 -16.15 -9.13
CA ASN A 34 -60.89 -17.11 -8.60
C ASN A 34 -61.39 -18.56 -8.55
N PHE A 35 -60.54 -19.51 -8.99
CA PHE A 35 -60.81 -20.96 -8.94
C PHE A 35 -59.74 -21.72 -8.13
N TYR A 36 -60.16 -22.76 -7.40
CA TYR A 36 -59.27 -23.60 -6.57
C TYR A 36 -59.15 -25.04 -7.11
N LEU A 37 -57.98 -25.67 -6.90
CA LEU A 37 -57.63 -27.06 -7.25
C LEU A 37 -57.09 -27.81 -6.00
N GLY A 38 -57.80 -28.81 -5.47
CA GLY A 38 -57.33 -29.71 -4.37
C GLY A 38 -58.29 -29.89 -3.18
N SER A 39 -58.11 -30.92 -2.33
CA SER A 39 -59.00 -31.27 -1.20
C SER A 39 -58.30 -31.51 0.14
N TYR A 40 -58.83 -30.84 1.19
CA TYR A 40 -58.74 -30.97 2.67
C TYR A 40 -58.09 -29.78 3.40
N PRO A 41 -58.82 -29.07 4.28
CA PRO A 41 -58.27 -28.04 5.16
C PRO A 41 -57.68 -28.67 6.44
N VAL A 42 -56.44 -28.31 6.80
CA VAL A 42 -55.95 -28.40 8.20
C VAL A 42 -56.05 -27.02 8.84
N THR A 43 -56.49 -27.00 10.10
CA THR A 43 -56.76 -25.77 10.86
C THR A 43 -55.47 -24.95 11.02
N GLY A 44 -55.45 -23.75 10.43
CA GLY A 44 -54.33 -22.79 10.54
C GLY A 44 -53.65 -22.40 9.22
N SER A 45 -54.08 -22.91 8.05
CA SER A 45 -53.48 -22.53 6.76
C SER A 45 -54.21 -21.37 6.07
N SER A 46 -53.44 -20.49 5.44
CA SER A 46 -53.92 -19.39 4.59
C SER A 46 -53.66 -19.64 3.09
N GLY A 47 -53.81 -20.90 2.60
CA GLY A 47 -53.71 -21.36 1.16
C GLY A 47 -52.32 -21.21 0.49
N LEU A 48 -51.80 -22.05 -0.43
CA LEU A 48 -52.29 -22.87 -1.57
C LEU A 48 -51.61 -24.27 -1.57
N ASP A 49 -52.34 -25.35 -1.86
CA ASP A 49 -51.84 -26.74 -1.75
C ASP A 49 -51.94 -27.52 -3.08
N ILE A 50 -50.83 -27.91 -3.72
CA ILE A 50 -50.83 -28.65 -5.02
C ILE A 50 -50.03 -29.96 -4.93
N ASN A 51 -50.72 -31.10 -4.97
CA ASN A 51 -50.12 -32.44 -5.01
C ASN A 51 -50.39 -33.15 -6.34
N TRP A 52 -49.34 -33.27 -7.17
CA TRP A 52 -49.14 -34.35 -8.14
C TRP A 52 -47.62 -34.58 -8.27
N TYR A 53 -47.17 -35.82 -8.43
CA TYR A 53 -45.76 -36.26 -8.45
C TYR A 53 -44.84 -35.59 -9.53
N GLY A 54 -45.25 -34.48 -10.16
CA GLY A 54 -44.54 -33.81 -11.25
C GLY A 54 -44.21 -32.32 -11.05
N GLY A 55 -44.49 -31.75 -9.87
CA GLY A 55 -44.18 -30.35 -9.52
C GLY A 55 -45.24 -29.31 -9.93
N ILE A 56 -44.97 -28.02 -9.71
CA ILE A 56 -45.89 -26.89 -9.99
C ILE A 56 -45.39 -26.13 -11.23
N ARG A 57 -46.28 -25.77 -12.19
CA ARG A 57 -45.93 -24.98 -13.39
C ARG A 57 -46.94 -23.86 -13.65
N LEU A 58 -46.45 -22.63 -13.68
CA LEU A 58 -47.16 -21.44 -14.15
C LEU A 58 -46.59 -21.08 -15.53
N ARG A 59 -47.42 -21.16 -16.58
CA ARG A 59 -46.99 -20.99 -17.98
C ARG A 59 -47.62 -19.75 -18.59
N THR A 60 -46.91 -19.12 -19.52
CA THR A 60 -47.45 -18.12 -20.44
C THR A 60 -47.79 -18.79 -21.77
N SER A 61 -48.46 -18.06 -22.67
CA SER A 61 -48.70 -18.52 -24.05
C SER A 61 -47.40 -18.80 -24.84
N THR A 62 -46.26 -18.29 -24.35
CA THR A 62 -44.96 -18.35 -25.01
C THR A 62 -43.94 -19.24 -24.30
N GLY A 63 -44.22 -19.76 -23.09
CA GLY A 63 -43.23 -20.56 -22.35
C GLY A 63 -43.57 -20.85 -20.89
N VAL A 64 -42.57 -21.28 -20.11
CA VAL A 64 -42.69 -21.47 -18.66
C VAL A 64 -42.35 -20.16 -17.95
N GLY A 65 -43.28 -19.64 -17.15
CA GLY A 65 -43.08 -18.45 -16.33
C GLY A 65 -42.39 -18.79 -15.00
N LEU A 66 -42.97 -19.68 -14.21
CA LEU A 66 -42.40 -20.21 -12.96
C LEU A 66 -42.67 -21.72 -12.86
N GLN A 67 -41.69 -22.51 -12.43
CA GLN A 67 -41.84 -23.95 -12.26
C GLN A 67 -41.03 -24.47 -11.07
N LEU A 68 -41.62 -25.36 -10.28
CA LEU A 68 -40.94 -26.20 -9.28
C LEU A 68 -40.91 -27.63 -9.81
N LEU A 69 -39.72 -28.24 -9.87
CA LEU A 69 -39.52 -29.65 -10.24
C LEU A 69 -39.65 -30.58 -9.03
N GLU A 70 -39.92 -31.86 -9.28
CA GLU A 70 -39.96 -32.91 -8.24
C GLU A 70 -38.64 -33.02 -7.45
N ASN A 71 -37.51 -32.78 -8.11
CA ASN A 71 -36.20 -32.76 -7.46
C ASN A 71 -35.95 -31.50 -6.60
N GLY A 72 -36.94 -30.62 -6.46
CA GLY A 72 -36.89 -29.39 -5.67
C GLY A 72 -36.23 -28.19 -6.36
N ASN A 73 -35.94 -28.26 -7.66
CA ASN A 73 -35.40 -27.11 -8.39
C ASN A 73 -36.52 -26.15 -8.82
N ILE A 74 -36.32 -24.86 -8.59
CA ILE A 74 -37.23 -23.78 -8.99
C ILE A 74 -36.63 -23.07 -10.21
N GLY A 75 -37.39 -23.01 -11.30
CA GLY A 75 -37.07 -22.26 -12.52
C GLY A 75 -38.02 -21.08 -12.71
N ILE A 76 -37.50 -19.91 -13.09
CA ILE A 76 -38.30 -18.78 -13.60
C ILE A 76 -37.81 -18.51 -15.03
N GLY A 77 -38.72 -18.52 -16.01
CA GLY A 77 -38.35 -18.35 -17.43
C GLY A 77 -37.63 -19.55 -18.07
N THR A 78 -37.44 -20.66 -17.35
CA THR A 78 -36.80 -21.91 -17.85
C THR A 78 -37.58 -23.15 -17.41
N SER A 79 -37.70 -24.13 -18.31
CA SER A 79 -38.30 -25.44 -18.03
C SER A 79 -37.32 -26.49 -17.54
N THR A 80 -36.01 -26.18 -17.57
CA THR A 80 -34.92 -27.10 -17.21
C THR A 80 -33.93 -26.42 -16.25
N PRO A 81 -34.37 -26.03 -15.03
CA PRO A 81 -33.51 -25.36 -14.06
C PRO A 81 -32.28 -26.22 -13.73
N GLN A 82 -31.09 -25.67 -13.93
CA GLN A 82 -29.81 -26.36 -13.68
C GLN A 82 -29.34 -26.24 -12.22
N ALA A 83 -30.02 -25.43 -11.40
CA ALA A 83 -29.75 -25.23 -9.99
C ALA A 83 -31.06 -25.20 -9.17
N LYS A 84 -30.95 -25.15 -7.83
CA LYS A 84 -32.11 -25.10 -6.92
C LYS A 84 -33.00 -23.87 -7.15
N PHE A 85 -32.42 -22.76 -7.59
CA PHE A 85 -33.13 -21.58 -8.06
C PHE A 85 -32.42 -21.07 -9.32
N ASP A 86 -33.11 -21.10 -10.46
CA ASP A 86 -32.58 -20.75 -11.78
C ASP A 86 -33.55 -19.77 -12.46
N VAL A 87 -33.04 -18.63 -12.91
CA VAL A 87 -33.83 -17.59 -13.59
C VAL A 87 -33.24 -17.36 -14.97
N ASN A 88 -34.01 -17.67 -16.01
CA ASN A 88 -33.63 -17.44 -17.40
C ASN A 88 -34.33 -16.19 -17.95
N PHE A 89 -33.53 -15.21 -18.35
CA PHE A 89 -33.97 -13.90 -18.82
C PHE A 89 -34.07 -13.79 -20.36
N GLY A 90 -33.82 -14.86 -21.12
CA GLY A 90 -33.82 -14.81 -22.57
C GLY A 90 -32.78 -13.84 -23.15
N ASN A 91 -33.20 -12.97 -24.08
CA ASN A 91 -32.34 -12.00 -24.80
C ASN A 91 -32.43 -10.55 -24.25
N GLU A 92 -33.17 -10.30 -23.16
CA GLU A 92 -33.32 -8.98 -22.56
C GLU A 92 -32.20 -8.67 -21.53
N GLN A 93 -32.18 -7.46 -20.93
CA GLN A 93 -31.28 -7.13 -19.84
C GLN A 93 -31.40 -8.18 -18.71
N LYS A 94 -30.36 -8.99 -18.57
CA LYS A 94 -30.35 -10.17 -17.69
C LYS A 94 -30.10 -9.73 -16.25
N GLY A 95 -31.07 -9.94 -15.36
CA GLY A 95 -30.87 -9.68 -13.93
C GLY A 95 -32.15 -9.73 -13.11
N ILE A 96 -32.02 -10.20 -11.87
CA ILE A 96 -33.08 -10.07 -10.86
C ILE A 96 -33.13 -8.60 -10.45
N ARG A 97 -34.22 -7.90 -10.79
CA ARG A 97 -34.42 -6.51 -10.38
C ARG A 97 -34.87 -6.45 -8.92
N PHE A 98 -34.01 -5.95 -8.05
CA PHE A 98 -34.37 -5.59 -6.67
C PHE A 98 -34.77 -4.11 -6.66
N PHE A 99 -36.06 -3.81 -6.79
CA PHE A 99 -36.57 -2.44 -6.78
C PHE A 99 -37.22 -2.14 -5.43
N GLN A 100 -36.79 -1.06 -4.77
CA GLN A 100 -37.56 -0.46 -3.69
C GLN A 100 -38.37 0.71 -4.26
N PRO A 101 -39.68 0.53 -4.53
CA PRO A 101 -40.54 1.66 -4.88
C PRO A 101 -40.59 2.61 -3.70
N SER A 102 -39.92 3.76 -3.82
CA SER A 102 -40.12 4.87 -2.90
C SER A 102 -40.97 5.93 -3.58
N THR A 103 -42.05 6.35 -2.93
CA THR A 103 -42.92 7.46 -3.38
C THR A 103 -42.27 8.83 -3.13
N THR A 104 -41.14 8.86 -2.42
CA THR A 104 -40.27 10.02 -2.14
C THR A 104 -38.92 9.79 -2.82
N GLN A 105 -38.32 10.79 -3.48
CA GLN A 105 -36.99 10.62 -4.06
C GLN A 105 -36.00 10.15 -2.98
N ASN A 106 -35.40 8.97 -3.16
CA ASN A 106 -34.36 8.48 -2.26
C ASN A 106 -33.19 9.49 -2.24
N PRO A 107 -32.57 9.75 -1.07
CA PRO A 107 -31.46 10.68 -1.00
C PRO A 107 -30.33 10.30 -1.97
N ILE A 108 -29.68 11.32 -2.54
CA ILE A 108 -28.51 11.11 -3.40
C ILE A 108 -27.43 10.36 -2.59
N ASN A 109 -26.62 9.54 -3.25
CA ASN A 109 -25.53 8.80 -2.64
C ASN A 109 -25.96 7.62 -1.72
N THR A 110 -27.22 7.18 -1.83
CA THR A 110 -27.75 6.00 -1.14
C THR A 110 -27.87 4.80 -2.09
N LEU A 111 -27.86 3.59 -1.51
CA LEU A 111 -28.25 2.39 -2.22
C LEU A 111 -29.74 2.47 -2.56
N VAL A 112 -30.08 2.25 -3.83
CA VAL A 112 -31.49 2.25 -4.30
C VAL A 112 -31.96 0.90 -4.83
N SER A 113 -31.03 -0.04 -4.99
CA SER A 113 -31.26 -1.40 -5.42
C SER A 113 -30.13 -2.28 -4.88
N SER A 114 -30.43 -3.20 -3.98
CA SER A 114 -29.40 -4.03 -3.33
C SER A 114 -29.88 -5.46 -3.08
N LEU A 115 -28.93 -6.38 -3.15
CA LEU A 115 -29.06 -7.69 -2.53
C LEU A 115 -28.61 -7.56 -1.07
N MET A 116 -29.54 -7.80 -0.14
CA MET A 116 -29.30 -7.68 1.30
C MET A 116 -29.26 -9.06 1.96
N PHE A 117 -28.24 -9.28 2.79
CA PHE A 117 -28.08 -10.45 3.65
C PHE A 117 -28.27 -10.00 5.09
N THR A 118 -29.19 -10.62 5.81
CA THR A 118 -29.57 -10.22 7.18
C THR A 118 -29.22 -11.30 8.21
N TRP A 119 -28.82 -10.88 9.41
CA TRP A 119 -28.63 -11.73 10.58
C TRP A 119 -29.02 -10.97 11.85
N TYR A 120 -30.15 -11.34 12.45
CA TYR A 120 -30.82 -10.55 13.50
C TYR A 120 -31.00 -9.08 13.07
N ASN A 121 -30.44 -8.14 13.85
CA ASN A 121 -30.51 -6.70 13.59
C ASN A 121 -29.40 -6.18 12.68
N ASN A 122 -28.53 -7.06 12.18
CA ASN A 122 -27.42 -6.69 11.29
C ASN A 122 -27.71 -7.06 9.84
N HIS A 123 -27.14 -6.30 8.92
CA HIS A 123 -27.23 -6.57 7.49
C HIS A 123 -25.95 -6.20 6.76
N ALA A 124 -25.69 -6.90 5.67
CA ALA A 124 -24.70 -6.57 4.68
C ALA A 124 -25.37 -6.51 3.31
N ASP A 125 -25.02 -5.52 2.51
CA ASP A 125 -25.71 -5.23 1.27
C ASP A 125 -24.73 -4.85 0.16
N MET A 126 -25.01 -5.38 -1.03
CA MET A 126 -24.32 -5.05 -2.27
C MET A 126 -25.33 -4.49 -3.26
N GLY A 127 -25.06 -3.33 -3.83
CA GLY A 127 -26.03 -2.73 -4.75
C GLY A 127 -25.63 -1.44 -5.44
N ILE A 128 -26.57 -0.93 -6.23
CA ILE A 128 -26.44 0.26 -7.05
C ILE A 128 -26.64 1.51 -6.19
N ILE A 129 -25.72 2.47 -6.31
CA ILE A 129 -25.80 3.78 -5.70
C ILE A 129 -26.33 4.80 -6.73
N ARG A 130 -27.36 5.55 -6.34
CA ARG A 130 -28.00 6.59 -7.16
C ARG A 130 -27.29 7.94 -7.04
N GLY A 131 -27.18 8.64 -8.16
CA GLY A 131 -26.81 10.06 -8.24
C GLY A 131 -28.02 11.01 -8.20
N ASP A 132 -27.93 12.13 -8.91
CA ASP A 132 -28.94 13.19 -8.92
C ASP A 132 -30.08 12.94 -9.92
N THR A 133 -29.73 12.50 -11.13
CA THR A 133 -30.59 12.52 -12.33
C THR A 133 -30.73 11.12 -12.93
N ASP A 134 -31.21 10.18 -12.12
CA ASP A 134 -31.37 8.74 -12.45
C ASP A 134 -30.10 8.04 -12.95
N ASN A 135 -28.94 8.66 -12.71
CA ASN A 135 -27.65 8.08 -12.99
C ASN A 135 -27.21 7.14 -11.87
N ILE A 136 -26.52 6.08 -12.27
CA ILE A 136 -25.78 5.21 -11.37
C ILE A 136 -24.42 5.85 -11.13
N ILE A 137 -24.10 6.15 -9.88
CA ILE A 137 -22.80 6.72 -9.48
C ILE A 137 -21.89 5.71 -8.81
N GLY A 138 -22.36 4.47 -8.63
CA GLY A 138 -21.49 3.37 -8.27
C GLY A 138 -22.19 2.06 -7.92
N LEU A 139 -21.37 1.05 -7.68
CA LEU A 139 -21.70 -0.21 -7.04
C LEU A 139 -21.04 -0.21 -5.65
N GLY A 140 -21.85 -0.37 -4.60
CA GLY A 140 -21.42 -0.24 -3.22
C GLY A 140 -21.54 -1.53 -2.42
N PHE A 141 -20.66 -1.69 -1.45
CA PHE A 141 -20.72 -2.71 -0.41
C PHE A 141 -20.85 -2.04 0.95
N ARG A 142 -21.87 -2.43 1.72
CA ARG A 142 -22.21 -1.81 3.00
C ARG A 142 -22.42 -2.84 4.10
N PHE A 143 -22.26 -2.37 5.33
CA PHE A 143 -22.59 -3.11 6.53
C PHE A 143 -23.39 -2.19 7.45
N ASN A 144 -24.59 -2.62 7.86
CA ASN A 144 -25.47 -1.86 8.74
C ASN A 144 -25.75 -0.42 8.25
N GLY A 145 -25.90 -0.25 6.94
CA GLY A 145 -26.11 1.05 6.28
C GLY A 145 -24.82 1.85 5.98
N ASP A 146 -23.68 1.50 6.59
CA ASP A 146 -22.40 2.18 6.34
C ASP A 146 -21.73 1.66 5.08
N GLU A 147 -21.41 2.55 4.15
CA GLU A 147 -20.61 2.21 2.99
C GLU A 147 -19.15 1.98 3.32
N LYS A 148 -18.62 0.82 2.90
CA LYS A 148 -17.21 0.45 3.13
C LYS A 148 -16.40 0.43 1.84
N VAL A 149 -17.00 0.00 0.73
CA VAL A 149 -16.35 -0.02 -0.59
C VAL A 149 -17.30 0.48 -1.66
N ARG A 150 -16.78 1.26 -2.62
CA ARG A 150 -17.50 1.69 -3.82
C ARG A 150 -16.65 1.53 -5.06
N PHE A 151 -17.28 1.06 -6.13
CA PHE A 151 -16.79 1.14 -7.50
C PHE A 151 -17.59 2.19 -8.24
N THR A 152 -16.94 3.19 -8.81
CA THR A 152 -17.59 4.25 -9.58
C THR A 152 -17.60 3.94 -11.09
N PRO A 153 -18.50 4.55 -11.89
CA PRO A 153 -18.54 4.34 -13.33
C PRO A 153 -17.26 4.72 -14.09
N ASN A 154 -16.45 5.64 -13.54
CA ASN A 154 -15.15 6.01 -14.13
C ASN A 154 -14.01 5.05 -13.75
N GLY A 155 -14.33 3.94 -13.08
CA GLY A 155 -13.38 2.89 -12.70
C GLY A 155 -12.50 3.24 -11.51
N ASN A 156 -12.94 4.16 -10.64
CA ASN A 156 -12.30 4.41 -9.37
C ASN A 156 -12.88 3.47 -8.30
N VAL A 157 -12.03 3.07 -7.36
CA VAL A 157 -12.42 2.27 -6.20
C VAL A 157 -12.16 3.09 -4.94
N GLY A 158 -13.21 3.35 -4.16
CA GLY A 158 -13.11 3.93 -2.83
C GLY A 158 -13.19 2.83 -1.78
N ILE A 159 -12.23 2.80 -0.85
CA ILE A 159 -12.32 1.99 0.37
C ILE A 159 -12.35 2.95 1.56
N GLY A 160 -13.46 3.01 2.29
CA GLY A 160 -13.66 3.97 3.38
C GLY A 160 -13.92 5.41 2.93
N THR A 161 -14.15 5.66 1.64
CA THR A 161 -14.55 6.96 1.06
C THR A 161 -15.64 6.76 0.01
N SER A 162 -16.66 7.64 0.01
CA SER A 162 -17.73 7.65 -1.00
C SER A 162 -17.41 8.51 -2.22
N SER A 163 -16.28 9.23 -2.21
CA SER A 163 -15.90 10.19 -3.25
C SER A 163 -14.45 9.98 -3.70
N PRO A 164 -14.12 8.80 -4.28
CA PRO A 164 -12.75 8.48 -4.66
C PRO A 164 -12.24 9.38 -5.80
N VAL A 165 -11.14 10.10 -5.57
CA VAL A 165 -10.56 11.04 -6.55
C VAL A 165 -9.51 10.40 -7.46
N SER A 166 -9.10 9.17 -7.17
CA SER A 166 -8.10 8.41 -7.94
C SER A 166 -8.57 6.96 -8.17
N LYS A 167 -7.81 6.17 -8.94
CA LYS A 167 -8.19 4.78 -9.27
C LYS A 167 -8.39 3.89 -8.04
N LEU A 168 -7.59 4.11 -7.00
CA LEU A 168 -7.78 3.51 -5.69
C LEU A 168 -7.61 4.61 -4.65
N ASP A 169 -8.70 4.96 -3.98
CA ASP A 169 -8.72 5.96 -2.93
C ASP A 169 -9.06 5.29 -1.61
N LEU A 170 -8.15 5.42 -0.64
CA LEU A 170 -8.29 4.88 0.70
C LEU A 170 -8.69 6.03 1.61
N GLY A 171 -9.96 6.06 1.99
CA GLY A 171 -10.60 7.15 2.72
C GLY A 171 -9.92 7.52 4.03
N THR A 172 -10.33 8.66 4.59
CA THR A 172 -9.68 9.26 5.76
C THR A 172 -10.13 8.66 7.09
N ASN A 173 -11.13 7.77 7.11
CA ASN A 173 -11.65 7.16 8.34
C ASN A 173 -10.60 6.27 8.98
N TYR A 174 -9.97 6.87 9.99
CA TYR A 174 -8.79 6.42 10.70
C TYR A 174 -9.26 6.06 12.10
N SER A 175 -9.35 4.77 12.44
CA SER A 175 -9.94 4.38 13.74
C SER A 175 -8.97 4.53 14.92
N ASP A 176 -7.66 4.77 14.71
CA ASP A 176 -6.78 5.23 15.79
C ASP A 176 -5.48 5.92 15.30
N PRO A 177 -5.44 7.26 15.21
CA PRO A 177 -4.23 8.08 14.97
C PRO A 177 -3.10 7.87 15.97
N SER A 178 -3.38 7.31 17.15
CA SER A 178 -2.44 7.25 18.26
C SER A 178 -1.59 5.98 18.31
N THR A 179 -1.91 4.96 17.52
CA THR A 179 -1.16 3.69 17.51
C THR A 179 -0.31 3.49 16.26
N PHE A 180 -0.85 3.43 15.02
CA PHE A 180 -0.01 3.25 13.80
C PHE A 180 -0.68 3.75 12.49
N PRO A 181 -0.05 4.66 11.70
CA PRO A 181 -0.65 5.29 10.49
C PRO A 181 -0.85 4.50 9.20
N ASN A 182 -0.83 3.18 9.22
CA ASN A 182 -0.85 2.41 7.97
C ASN A 182 -2.17 2.62 7.20
N LYS A 183 -2.07 3.12 5.97
CA LYS A 183 -3.16 3.07 4.99
C LYS A 183 -3.30 1.68 4.38
N ILE A 184 -2.17 0.98 4.22
CA ILE A 184 -2.12 -0.39 3.72
C ILE A 184 -1.28 -1.21 4.70
N THR A 185 -1.89 -2.20 5.33
CA THR A 185 -1.18 -3.17 6.17
C THR A 185 -0.71 -4.35 5.32
N LEU A 186 0.58 -4.67 5.40
CA LEU A 186 1.21 -5.81 4.71
C LEU A 186 1.53 -6.98 5.64
N TRP A 187 1.69 -6.71 6.94
CA TRP A 187 1.90 -7.72 7.96
C TRP A 187 1.18 -7.32 9.24
N SER A 188 0.59 -8.31 9.92
CA SER A 188 -0.08 -8.12 11.21
C SER A 188 0.30 -9.22 12.19
N GLY A 189 0.73 -8.85 13.39
CA GLY A 189 1.07 -9.77 14.49
C GLY A 189 0.07 -9.74 15.65
N GLY A 190 -1.13 -9.19 15.46
CA GLY A 190 -2.15 -9.03 16.50
C GLY A 190 -2.49 -7.56 16.78
N SER A 191 -3.11 -7.31 17.94
CA SER A 191 -3.53 -5.96 18.34
C SER A 191 -2.36 -4.98 18.36
N ASN A 192 -2.52 -3.85 17.67
CA ASN A 192 -1.53 -2.78 17.57
C ASN A 192 -0.17 -3.24 17.01
N ASN A 193 -0.13 -4.32 16.23
CA ASN A 193 1.10 -4.82 15.63
C ASN A 193 0.93 -4.95 14.12
N TYR A 194 0.88 -3.80 13.44
CA TYR A 194 0.60 -3.69 12.01
C TYR A 194 1.74 -2.95 11.32
N PHE A 195 2.24 -3.54 10.23
CA PHE A 195 3.33 -2.97 9.42
C PHE A 195 2.92 -2.85 7.97
N GLY A 196 3.37 -1.78 7.33
CA GLY A 196 3.03 -1.49 5.95
C GLY A 196 3.35 -0.06 5.56
N PHE A 197 2.47 0.53 4.76
CA PHE A 197 2.63 1.87 4.22
C PHE A 197 1.56 2.80 4.79
N GLY A 198 1.98 3.98 5.23
CA GLY A 198 1.09 5.10 5.50
C GLY A 198 1.46 6.31 4.66
N ILE A 199 0.49 7.17 4.41
CA ILE A 199 0.71 8.43 3.70
C ILE A 199 0.10 9.55 4.54
N SER A 200 0.85 10.63 4.70
CA SER A 200 0.38 11.90 5.24
C SER A 200 0.44 12.96 4.13
N THR A 201 0.13 14.22 4.45
CA THR A 201 0.15 15.31 3.46
C THR A 201 1.54 15.55 2.85
N ALA A 202 2.62 15.16 3.54
CA ALA A 202 4.00 15.42 3.10
C ALA A 202 4.96 14.23 3.25
N SER A 203 4.50 13.11 3.83
CA SER A 203 5.34 11.93 4.03
C SER A 203 4.70 10.67 3.44
N LEU A 204 5.53 9.84 2.82
CA LEU A 204 5.26 8.42 2.64
C LEU A 204 6.02 7.70 3.75
N ASP A 205 5.29 7.12 4.66
CA ASP A 205 5.83 6.45 5.82
C ASP A 205 5.89 4.94 5.55
N TYR A 206 7.05 4.37 5.85
CA TYR A 206 7.24 2.94 5.91
C TYR A 206 7.20 2.59 7.39
N PHE A 207 6.27 1.74 7.82
CA PHE A 207 6.16 1.38 9.24
C PHE A 207 6.70 -0.02 9.46
N SER A 208 7.82 -0.10 10.18
CA SER A 208 8.36 -1.33 10.75
C SER A 208 8.88 -1.03 12.16
N GLN A 209 8.77 -1.98 13.10
CA GLN A 209 9.21 -1.76 14.49
C GLN A 209 10.73 -1.74 14.67
N GLY A 210 11.49 -2.24 13.70
CA GLY A 210 12.94 -2.46 13.85
C GLY A 210 13.78 -1.74 12.81
N GLN A 211 13.70 -2.22 11.57
CA GLN A 211 14.56 -1.79 10.47
C GLN A 211 13.78 -1.79 9.16
N HIS A 212 14.06 -0.81 8.30
CA HIS A 212 13.69 -0.86 6.90
C HIS A 212 14.86 -1.43 6.12
N ARG A 213 14.65 -2.55 5.45
CA ARG A 213 15.68 -3.24 4.69
C ARG A 213 15.28 -3.27 3.22
N PHE A 214 16.19 -2.85 2.37
CA PHE A 214 16.03 -2.87 0.92
C PHE A 214 16.92 -3.98 0.38
N PHE A 215 16.32 -4.90 -0.35
CA PHE A 215 17.02 -6.00 -1.01
C PHE A 215 17.03 -5.79 -2.52
N VAL A 216 18.14 -6.11 -3.16
CA VAL A 216 18.26 -6.16 -4.62
C VAL A 216 18.60 -7.58 -5.03
N GLY A 217 17.85 -8.10 -6.00
CA GLY A 217 18.05 -9.45 -6.55
C GLY A 217 16.71 -10.14 -6.82
N TYR A 218 16.60 -10.73 -8.01
CA TYR A 218 15.50 -11.62 -8.40
C TYR A 218 15.97 -12.53 -9.51
N ASN A 219 16.33 -13.79 -9.17
CA ASN A 219 16.45 -14.93 -10.10
C ASN A 219 16.68 -16.25 -9.34
N GLY A 220 15.88 -16.55 -8.30
CA GLY A 220 16.01 -17.78 -7.51
C GLY A 220 17.11 -17.80 -6.42
N SER A 221 17.98 -16.80 -6.36
CA SER A 221 18.90 -16.58 -5.22
C SER A 221 18.28 -15.63 -4.19
N PRO A 222 18.60 -15.77 -2.89
CA PRO A 222 18.24 -14.78 -1.88
C PRO A 222 18.74 -13.40 -2.30
N GLY A 223 17.88 -12.38 -2.22
CA GLY A 223 18.27 -11.00 -2.49
C GLY A 223 19.40 -10.54 -1.58
N ILE A 224 20.23 -9.61 -2.04
CA ILE A 224 21.29 -9.00 -1.25
C ILE A 224 20.72 -7.75 -0.58
N GLU A 225 20.92 -7.62 0.73
CA GLU A 225 20.57 -6.39 1.46
C GLU A 225 21.51 -5.26 1.00
N VAL A 226 20.95 -4.18 0.45
CA VAL A 226 21.73 -3.05 -0.08
C VAL A 226 21.65 -1.80 0.79
N LEU A 227 20.52 -1.61 1.49
CA LEU A 227 20.30 -0.45 2.36
C LEU A 227 19.48 -0.88 3.57
N THR A 228 19.93 -0.44 4.74
CA THR A 228 19.19 -0.59 6.00
C THR A 228 19.03 0.75 6.68
N LEU A 229 17.79 1.15 6.98
CA LEU A 229 17.46 2.30 7.81
C LEU A 229 16.98 1.80 9.16
N LYS A 230 17.57 2.32 10.25
CA LYS A 230 17.27 1.93 11.62
C LYS A 230 16.43 3.00 12.31
N ALA A 231 15.62 2.59 13.28
CA ALA A 231 14.76 3.50 14.06
C ALA A 231 15.53 4.60 14.82
N ASN A 232 16.82 4.41 15.09
CA ASN A 232 17.67 5.40 15.74
C ASN A 232 18.25 6.47 14.77
N GLY A 233 17.80 6.48 13.51
CA GLY A 233 18.27 7.40 12.47
C GLY A 233 19.52 6.94 11.73
N ASN A 234 20.14 5.82 12.13
CA ASN A 234 21.32 5.31 11.43
C ASN A 234 20.93 4.62 10.11
N ALA A 235 21.76 4.79 9.09
CA ALA A 235 21.67 4.08 7.83
C ALA A 235 22.93 3.24 7.59
N ALA A 236 22.78 2.08 6.96
CA ALA A 236 23.87 1.27 6.45
C ALA A 236 23.66 1.03 4.96
N LEU A 237 24.67 1.34 4.14
CA LEU A 237 24.68 1.08 2.70
C LEU A 237 25.73 0.00 2.42
N GLN A 238 25.32 -1.06 1.73
CA GLN A 238 26.24 -2.11 1.28
C GLN A 238 26.67 -1.80 -0.15
N GLY A 239 27.91 -1.33 -0.31
CA GLY A 239 28.50 -1.00 -1.60
C GLY A 239 29.03 0.43 -1.69
N LYS A 240 28.98 1.01 -2.88
CA LYS A 240 29.49 2.36 -3.16
C LYS A 240 28.39 3.41 -3.00
N LEU A 241 28.72 4.53 -2.38
CA LEU A 241 27.90 5.74 -2.36
C LEU A 241 28.45 6.73 -3.39
N GLU A 242 27.66 7.07 -4.41
CA GLU A 242 27.97 8.15 -5.34
C GLU A 242 27.10 9.37 -5.01
N ALA A 243 27.74 10.50 -4.76
CA ALA A 243 27.07 11.75 -4.42
C ALA A 243 27.82 12.93 -5.06
N LYS A 244 27.08 13.98 -5.43
CA LYS A 244 27.67 15.24 -5.90
C LYS A 244 28.32 16.03 -4.76
N GLU A 245 27.76 15.91 -3.57
CA GLU A 245 28.23 16.58 -2.36
C GLU A 245 27.92 15.70 -1.16
N VAL A 246 28.85 15.63 -0.21
CA VAL A 246 28.67 14.99 1.09
C VAL A 246 29.07 15.98 2.16
N LYS A 247 28.11 16.44 2.96
CA LYS A 247 28.34 17.30 4.11
C LYS A 247 28.26 16.49 5.41
N VAL A 248 29.39 16.33 6.07
CA VAL A 248 29.46 15.72 7.42
C VAL A 248 29.27 16.83 8.44
N THR A 249 28.33 16.66 9.39
CA THR A 249 28.01 17.66 10.42
C THR A 249 28.46 17.19 11.80
N LEU A 250 28.56 18.11 12.76
CA LEU A 250 28.93 17.89 14.18
C LEU A 250 30.39 17.43 14.44
N THR A 251 31.33 17.66 13.51
CA THR A 251 32.75 17.44 13.80
C THR A 251 33.39 18.72 14.37
N PRO A 252 34.04 18.68 15.55
CA PRO A 252 34.83 19.81 16.05
C PRO A 252 35.97 20.17 15.07
N THR A 253 36.33 21.46 14.97
CA THR A 253 37.43 21.92 14.10
C THR A 253 38.79 21.67 14.74
N ALA A 254 39.87 21.74 13.95
CA ALA A 254 41.24 21.55 14.42
C ALA A 254 41.93 22.83 14.92
N ASP A 255 41.25 23.98 14.85
CA ASP A 255 41.85 25.31 15.08
C ASP A 255 42.51 25.50 16.46
N PHE A 256 42.22 24.60 17.42
CA PHE A 256 42.85 24.59 18.73
C PHE A 256 44.39 24.49 18.68
N VAL A 257 44.95 24.02 17.56
CA VAL A 257 46.41 24.00 17.31
C VAL A 257 47.03 25.40 17.32
N PHE A 258 46.24 26.44 17.06
CA PHE A 258 46.68 27.83 17.06
C PHE A 258 46.54 28.55 18.41
N GLU A 259 46.02 27.89 19.43
CA GLU A 259 45.90 28.46 20.77
C GLU A 259 47.26 28.66 21.43
N LYS A 260 47.39 29.68 22.28
CA LYS A 260 48.69 30.08 22.87
C LYS A 260 49.32 29.03 23.76
N ASP A 261 48.50 28.16 24.33
CA ASP A 261 48.86 27.07 25.24
C ASP A 261 48.91 25.71 24.55
N TYR A 262 48.80 25.65 23.21
CA TYR A 262 49.00 24.43 22.47
C TYR A 262 50.45 23.96 22.53
N ASP A 263 50.67 22.78 23.12
CA ASP A 263 51.98 22.15 23.19
C ASP A 263 52.29 21.46 21.86
N LEU A 264 52.86 22.23 20.93
CA LEU A 264 53.28 21.71 19.63
C LEU A 264 54.30 20.59 19.83
N PRO A 265 54.05 19.37 19.32
CA PRO A 265 54.99 18.26 19.49
C PRO A 265 56.41 18.61 19.01
N LYS A 266 57.43 17.97 19.58
CA LYS A 266 58.79 18.14 19.06
C LYS A 266 58.99 17.26 17.85
N LEU A 267 59.69 17.76 16.83
CA LEU A 267 59.95 17.00 15.60
C LEU A 267 60.75 15.72 15.88
N GLU A 268 61.60 15.70 16.90
CA GLU A 268 62.34 14.51 17.32
C GLU A 268 61.40 13.41 17.86
N ASP A 269 60.36 13.80 18.61
CA ASP A 269 59.36 12.88 19.15
C ASP A 269 58.46 12.34 18.03
N VAL A 270 58.08 13.19 17.08
CA VAL A 270 57.33 12.80 15.89
C VAL A 270 58.16 11.84 15.02
N GLU A 271 59.44 12.12 14.79
CA GLU A 271 60.34 11.24 14.03
C GLU A 271 60.48 9.87 14.70
N LYS A 272 60.66 9.85 16.03
CA LYS A 272 60.72 8.61 16.81
C LYS A 272 59.43 7.81 16.65
N HIS A 273 58.27 8.46 16.79
CA HIS A 273 56.97 7.80 16.63
C HIS A 273 56.80 7.19 15.23
N ILE A 274 57.17 7.91 14.17
CA ILE A 274 57.09 7.41 12.79
C ILE A 274 58.03 6.22 12.58
N LYS A 275 59.26 6.26 13.13
CA LYS A 275 60.21 5.14 13.03
C LYS A 275 59.68 3.88 13.68
N GLU A 276 59.06 4.01 14.85
CA GLU A 276 58.51 2.92 15.66
C GLU A 276 57.17 2.39 15.12
N ASN A 277 56.23 3.27 14.76
CA ASN A 277 54.84 2.92 14.48
C ASN A 277 54.44 2.98 13.00
N LYS A 278 55.29 3.55 12.13
CA LYS A 278 55.06 3.66 10.67
C LYS A 278 53.82 4.45 10.25
N HIS A 279 53.29 5.30 11.14
CA HIS A 279 52.23 6.25 10.83
C HIS A 279 52.43 7.54 11.65
N LEU A 280 51.66 8.59 11.33
CA LEU A 280 51.67 9.83 12.10
C LEU A 280 50.99 9.64 13.46
N PRO A 281 51.39 10.39 14.51
CA PRO A 281 50.67 10.44 15.76
C PRO A 281 49.18 10.73 15.54
N GLU A 282 48.32 10.11 16.36
CA GLU A 282 46.84 10.27 16.37
C GLU A 282 46.08 9.78 15.12
N ILE A 283 46.78 9.55 14.02
CA ILE A 283 46.27 8.88 12.83
C ILE A 283 46.37 7.37 13.04
N ALA A 284 45.27 6.65 12.81
CA ALA A 284 45.27 5.19 12.94
C ALA A 284 46.25 4.53 11.94
N SER A 285 46.80 3.39 12.31
CA SER A 285 47.62 2.60 11.39
C SER A 285 46.77 2.04 10.23
N ALA A 286 47.41 1.76 9.08
CA ALA A 286 46.73 1.16 7.94
C ALA A 286 46.01 -0.16 8.30
N LYS A 287 46.63 -0.98 9.16
CA LYS A 287 46.03 -2.24 9.64
C LYS A 287 44.74 -2.02 10.42
N VAL A 288 44.69 -0.99 11.26
CA VAL A 288 43.49 -0.64 12.02
C VAL A 288 42.40 -0.13 11.07
N MET A 289 42.76 0.73 10.12
CA MET A 289 41.83 1.26 9.12
C MET A 289 41.21 0.18 8.21
N GLU A 290 41.99 -0.85 7.85
CA GLU A 290 41.50 -1.98 7.05
C GLU A 290 40.53 -2.90 7.83
N GLN A 291 40.76 -3.04 9.14
CA GLN A 291 39.97 -3.93 9.99
C GLN A 291 38.69 -3.28 10.51
N GLU A 292 38.79 -2.03 10.95
CA GLU A 292 37.72 -1.31 11.64
C GLU A 292 37.00 -0.28 10.75
N GLY A 293 37.60 0.04 9.59
CA GLY A 293 37.15 1.15 8.75
C GLY A 293 37.68 2.50 9.23
N VAL A 294 37.21 3.57 8.58
CA VAL A 294 37.60 4.95 8.90
C VAL A 294 36.36 5.83 9.03
N ASN A 295 36.25 6.55 10.16
CA ASN A 295 35.29 7.64 10.27
C ASN A 295 35.80 8.84 9.45
N VAL A 296 35.12 9.12 8.34
CA VAL A 296 35.53 10.19 7.42
C VAL A 296 35.59 11.56 8.09
N GLY A 297 34.66 11.88 9.01
CA GLY A 297 34.64 13.15 9.72
C GLY A 297 35.85 13.31 10.64
N GLU A 298 36.05 12.36 11.55
CA GLU A 298 37.17 12.38 12.49
C GLU A 298 38.53 12.36 11.77
N PHE A 299 38.65 11.55 10.72
CA PHE A 299 39.88 11.45 9.95
C PHE A 299 40.23 12.77 9.25
N GLN A 300 39.25 13.47 8.66
CA GLN A 300 39.48 14.78 8.05
C GLN A 300 39.93 15.83 9.07
N ILE A 301 39.40 15.81 10.30
CA ILE A 301 39.84 16.73 11.36
C ILE A 301 41.26 16.43 11.81
N LYS A 302 41.61 15.16 12.01
CA LYS A 302 42.99 14.79 12.35
C LYS A 302 43.96 15.16 11.23
N LEU A 303 43.58 15.00 9.97
CA LEU A 303 44.37 15.48 8.83
C LEU A 303 44.54 17.00 8.86
N LEU A 304 43.47 17.75 9.11
CA LEU A 304 43.53 19.21 9.25
C LEU A 304 44.48 19.63 10.37
N GLN A 305 44.39 18.99 11.54
CA GLN A 305 45.30 19.21 12.67
C GLN A 305 46.77 19.02 12.25
N LYS A 306 47.09 17.96 11.49
CA LYS A 306 48.47 17.73 11.02
C LYS A 306 48.92 18.74 9.96
N ILE A 307 48.01 19.26 9.15
CA ILE A 307 48.31 20.36 8.21
C ILE A 307 48.61 21.65 8.98
N GLU A 308 47.88 21.94 10.04
CA GLU A 308 48.07 23.12 10.88
C GLU A 308 49.39 23.04 11.69
N GLU A 309 49.68 21.89 12.30
CA GLU A 309 50.97 21.62 12.95
C GLU A 309 52.14 21.78 11.96
N LEU A 310 52.02 21.22 10.75
CA LEU A 310 53.02 21.37 9.70
C LEU A 310 53.21 22.84 9.32
N THR A 311 52.14 23.62 9.29
CA THR A 311 52.18 25.06 9.02
C THR A 311 52.95 25.81 10.12
N LEU A 312 52.75 25.45 11.40
CA LEU A 312 53.52 26.02 12.52
C LEU A 312 55.01 25.70 12.42
N TYR A 313 55.38 24.44 12.13
CA TYR A 313 56.80 24.09 11.92
C TYR A 313 57.40 24.85 10.74
N SER A 314 56.65 25.02 9.63
CA SER A 314 57.13 25.76 8.46
C SER A 314 57.36 27.25 8.76
N ILE A 315 56.48 27.88 9.55
CA ILE A 315 56.65 29.26 10.02
C ILE A 315 57.92 29.38 10.87
N GLU A 316 58.13 28.46 11.81
CA GLU A 316 59.31 28.45 12.67
C GLU A 316 60.60 28.21 11.87
N GLN A 317 60.59 27.24 10.95
CA GLN A 317 61.71 26.99 10.06
C GLN A 317 62.06 28.21 9.21
N ASN A 318 61.07 28.93 8.68
CA ASN A 318 61.30 30.16 7.92
C ASN A 318 61.92 31.28 8.77
N LYS A 319 61.53 31.41 10.05
CA LYS A 319 62.17 32.36 10.98
C LYS A 319 63.64 32.01 11.19
N GLN A 320 63.94 30.73 11.40
CA GLN A 320 65.32 30.25 11.56
C GLN A 320 66.16 30.49 10.30
N ILE A 321 65.61 30.23 9.11
CA ILE A 321 66.28 30.50 7.83
C ILE A 321 66.61 31.98 7.69
N LYS A 322 65.67 32.89 8.00
CA LYS A 322 65.93 34.34 7.95
C LYS A 322 67.04 34.74 8.91
N LYS A 323 67.01 34.22 10.13
CA LYS A 323 68.07 34.47 11.13
C LYS A 323 69.44 33.99 10.63
N LEU A 324 69.52 32.77 10.10
CA LEU A 324 70.74 32.23 9.52
C LEU A 324 71.22 33.04 8.31
N GLN A 325 70.32 33.61 7.51
CA GLN A 325 70.68 34.50 6.39
C GLN A 325 71.26 35.82 6.88
N GLU A 326 70.69 36.43 7.92
CA GLU A 326 71.20 37.65 8.56
C GLU A 326 72.58 37.42 9.21
N GLU A 327 72.75 36.30 9.92
CA GLU A 327 74.04 35.89 10.48
C GLU A 327 75.08 35.66 9.37
N ASN A 328 74.70 34.99 8.28
CA ASN A 328 75.58 34.80 7.12
C ASN A 328 75.97 36.11 6.44
N GLN A 329 75.06 37.09 6.33
CA GLN A 329 75.39 38.42 5.80
C GLN A 329 76.40 39.13 6.71
N THR A 330 76.21 39.04 8.03
CA THR A 330 77.10 39.62 9.02
C THR A 330 78.50 38.99 8.94
N LEU A 331 78.58 37.66 8.89
CA LEU A 331 79.83 36.91 8.75
C LEU A 331 80.57 37.26 7.45
N LYS A 332 79.86 37.38 6.32
CA LYS A 332 80.47 37.82 5.04
C LYS A 332 81.07 39.22 5.16
N SER A 333 80.36 40.17 5.77
CA SER A 333 80.89 41.52 5.98
C SER A 333 82.13 41.54 6.89
N GLN A 334 82.14 40.71 7.94
CA GLN A 334 83.31 40.55 8.80
C GLN A 334 84.50 39.94 8.03
N SER A 335 84.27 38.90 7.22
CA SER A 335 85.30 38.27 6.40
C SER A 335 85.91 39.26 5.40
N GLU A 336 85.10 40.09 4.74
CA GLU A 336 85.58 41.13 3.82
C GLU A 336 86.45 42.17 4.54
N LYS A 337 86.07 42.57 5.76
CA LYS A 337 86.87 43.50 6.58
C LYS A 337 88.21 42.89 6.98
N ILE A 338 88.23 41.62 7.39
CA ILE A 338 89.46 40.89 7.73
C ILE A 338 90.39 40.82 6.52
N ASN A 339 89.88 40.38 5.36
CA ASN A 339 90.68 40.32 4.12
C ASN A 339 91.27 41.69 3.74
N LYS A 340 90.52 42.78 3.97
CA LYS A 340 91.01 44.15 3.73
C LYS A 340 92.11 44.53 4.71
N LEU A 341 91.97 44.19 5.99
CA LEU A 341 92.98 44.42 7.01
C LEU A 341 94.25 43.60 6.74
N GLU A 342 94.12 42.34 6.32
CA GLU A 342 95.24 41.48 5.93
C GLU A 342 96.03 42.07 4.77
N LYS A 343 95.36 42.51 3.69
CA LYS A 343 96.02 43.21 2.57
C LYS A 343 96.74 44.49 3.00
N GLN A 344 96.16 45.26 3.92
CA GLN A 344 96.80 46.45 4.45
C GLN A 344 98.05 46.09 5.28
N LEU A 345 98.03 44.97 6.00
CA LEU A 345 99.16 44.47 6.78
C LEU A 345 100.30 43.99 5.87
N GLU A 346 100.00 43.23 4.81
CA GLU A 346 100.97 42.79 3.80
C GLU A 346 101.69 43.98 3.15
N GLN A 347 100.95 45.03 2.78
CA GLN A 347 101.53 46.26 2.22
C GLN A 347 102.45 47.02 3.19
N ILE A 348 102.27 46.85 4.50
CA ILE A 348 103.14 47.44 5.52
C ILE A 348 104.40 46.60 5.68
N LEU A 349 104.27 45.26 5.65
CA LEU A 349 105.39 44.32 5.77
C LEU A 349 106.31 44.33 4.54
N GLU A 350 105.81 44.57 3.33
CA GLU A 350 106.63 44.73 2.11
C GLU A 350 107.43 46.05 2.05
N LYS A 351 107.10 47.03 2.91
CA LYS A 351 107.75 48.36 2.95
C LYS A 351 108.84 48.49 4.02
N GLN A 352 109.11 47.42 4.78
CA GLN A 352 110.22 47.29 5.72
C GLN A 352 111.30 46.40 5.11
#